data_AF-A0A2G1WQU8-F1
#
_entry.id   AF-A0A2G1WQU8-F1
#
_cell.length_a   1.000
_cell.length_b   1.000
_cell.length_c   1.000
_cell.angle_alpha   90.00
_cell.angle_beta   90.00
_cell.angle_gamma   90.00
#
_symmetry.space_group_name_H-M   'P 1'
#
loop_
_entity.id
_entity.type
_entity.pdbx_description
1 polymer ?
#
loop_
_entity_poly.entity_id
_entity_poly.type
_entity_poly.pdbx_seq_one_letter_code
_entity_poly.pdbx_strand_id
1 'polypeptide(L)'
;MELIDDEGRLFGRVNVIDALVVLLIAAVVVAGAAFVLTDDPAPPPETDTTYATLDVGTVSPYVVDAIEEGDTYDSDSTSTLRITDVHLTPQDGQTRVVLRVALEGERNEQGSLTYAGAPPRLGRTLDITTDRYQVNGQIRDVGDSDALATEQQRVLLSSQVDAGTAQAVTPGDEIRLSDRTVARINNVTTYTTNRSTQRQLFVEATLAGHRQQDRLRFGGSPVRRGQSVTLPTNEYTLDARIEQVSHDIDMDATTTRTVTLRMEEVREDFADAIEPGMVEQTGDTTVARVTGVETEPSLIITTGENGSVNVVDHPVNREVTITADLQLREMPSGLAFKGDQIRQGSTVALDLGTVTVEATVVTVGR
;
A
#
# COMPACT_ATOMS: atom_id res chain seq x y z
N MET A 1 42.33 71.94 37.29
CA MET A 1 41.14 72.80 37.32
C MET A 1 40.08 71.96 38.02
N GLU A 2 39.69 72.36 39.22
CA GLU A 2 38.73 71.59 40.03
C GLU A 2 37.34 71.76 39.44
N LEU A 3 36.65 70.65 39.19
CA LEU A 3 35.34 70.65 38.49
C LEU A 3 34.19 71.12 39.40
N ILE A 4 34.39 71.06 40.72
CA ILE A 4 33.45 71.44 41.78
C ILE A 4 34.23 72.25 42.82
N ASP A 5 33.69 73.40 43.25
CA ASP A 5 34.27 74.23 44.32
C ASP A 5 33.75 73.85 45.72
N ASP A 6 34.38 74.36 46.78
CA ASP A 6 34.06 74.10 48.20
C ASP A 6 32.63 74.54 48.60
N GLU A 7 31.93 75.25 47.72
CA GLU A 7 30.55 75.73 47.88
C GLU A 7 29.54 74.93 47.05
N GLY A 8 29.99 73.85 46.40
CA GLY A 8 29.15 72.91 45.66
C GLY A 8 28.69 73.44 44.30
N ARG A 9 29.46 74.30 43.62
CA ARG A 9 29.12 74.82 42.28
C ARG A 9 29.96 74.16 41.20
N LEU A 10 29.30 73.74 40.13
CA LEU A 10 29.93 73.15 38.94
C LEU A 10 30.48 74.29 38.07
N PHE A 11 31.79 74.28 37.79
CA PHE A 11 32.48 75.34 37.04
C PHE A 11 32.29 76.78 37.58
N GLY A 12 32.03 76.94 38.89
CA GLY A 12 31.92 78.25 39.56
C GLY A 12 30.73 79.15 39.14
N ARG A 13 29.81 78.63 38.31
CA ARG A 13 28.66 79.42 37.79
C ARG A 13 27.29 78.82 38.11
N VAL A 14 27.18 77.50 38.31
CA VAL A 14 25.90 76.82 38.50
C VAL A 14 25.99 75.90 39.72
N ASN A 15 24.97 75.89 40.58
CA ASN A 15 24.93 74.97 41.73
C ASN A 15 24.86 73.52 41.24
N VAL A 16 25.72 72.62 41.76
CA VAL A 16 25.77 71.20 41.39
C VAL A 16 24.41 70.52 41.51
N ILE A 17 23.63 70.89 42.53
CA ILE A 17 22.31 70.31 42.77
C ILE A 17 21.35 70.69 41.63
N ASP A 18 21.37 71.94 41.19
CA ASP A 18 20.49 72.44 40.13
C ASP A 18 20.87 71.85 38.76
N ALA A 19 22.18 71.68 38.51
CA ALA A 19 22.68 70.99 37.33
C ALA A 19 22.23 69.52 37.30
N LEU A 20 22.23 68.83 38.44
CA LEU A 20 21.71 67.45 38.57
C LEU A 20 20.21 67.37 38.32
N VAL A 21 19.43 68.34 38.81
CA VAL A 21 17.97 68.40 38.59
C VAL A 21 17.66 68.62 37.11
N VAL A 22 18.37 69.53 36.44
CA VAL A 22 18.17 69.75 35.00
C VAL A 22 18.58 68.52 34.18
N LEU A 23 19.65 67.83 34.56
CA LEU A 23 20.08 66.60 33.91
C LEU A 23 19.06 65.47 34.12
N LEU A 24 18.47 65.36 35.32
CA LEU A 24 17.38 64.44 35.61
C LEU A 24 16.15 64.74 34.76
N ILE A 25 15.74 66.02 34.66
CA ILE A 25 14.60 66.44 33.83
C ILE A 25 14.88 66.14 32.36
N ALA A 26 16.08 66.45 31.86
CA ALA A 26 16.47 66.15 30.50
C ALA A 26 16.47 64.63 30.23
N ALA A 27 16.96 63.82 31.17
CA ALA A 27 16.94 62.37 31.06
C ALA A 27 15.50 61.82 31.03
N VAL A 28 14.60 62.36 31.87
CA VAL A 28 13.17 61.98 31.89
C VAL A 28 12.48 62.41 30.59
N VAL A 29 12.78 63.59 30.05
CA VAL A 29 12.21 64.07 28.78
C VAL A 29 12.71 63.24 27.60
N VAL A 30 14.00 62.90 27.56
CA VAL A 30 14.58 62.04 26.51
C VAL A 30 14.02 60.62 26.60
N ALA A 31 13.89 60.06 27.81
CA ALA A 31 13.27 58.76 28.04
C ALA A 31 11.78 58.76 27.66
N GLY A 32 11.05 59.83 28.01
CA GLY A 32 9.64 60.00 27.65
C GLY A 32 9.43 60.18 26.15
N ALA A 33 10.30 60.94 25.48
CA ALA A 33 10.25 61.12 24.02
C ALA A 33 10.59 59.81 23.28
N ALA A 34 11.57 59.04 23.77
CA ALA A 34 11.88 57.72 23.22
C ALA A 34 10.70 56.75 23.39
N PHE A 35 10.03 56.75 24.54
CA PHE A 35 8.88 55.89 24.81
C PHE A 35 7.66 56.23 23.93
N VAL A 36 7.39 57.52 23.68
CA VAL A 36 6.28 57.96 22.82
C VAL A 36 6.57 57.75 21.34
N LEU A 37 7.84 57.73 20.92
CA LEU A 37 8.25 57.49 19.53
C LEU A 37 8.51 56.01 19.22
N THR A 38 8.39 55.13 20.21
CA THR A 38 8.42 53.68 19.96
C THR A 38 6.99 53.28 19.60
N ASP A 39 6.71 53.12 18.31
CA ASP A 39 5.51 52.40 17.88
C ASP A 39 5.62 50.99 18.47
N ASP A 40 4.84 50.70 19.51
CA ASP A 40 4.67 49.33 19.97
C ASP A 40 4.24 48.51 18.74
N PRO A 41 4.99 47.46 18.34
CA PRO A 41 4.55 46.62 17.25
C PRO A 41 3.16 46.11 17.60
N ALA A 42 2.21 46.30 16.67
CA ALA A 42 0.85 45.83 16.85
C ALA A 42 0.91 44.37 17.32
N PRO A 43 0.11 43.98 18.34
CA PRO A 43 0.09 42.60 18.80
C PRO A 43 -0.15 41.69 17.59
N PRO A 44 0.58 40.56 17.49
CA PRO A 44 0.39 39.65 16.37
C PRO A 44 -1.10 39.28 16.26
N PRO A 45 -1.63 39.16 15.03
CA PRO A 45 -3.02 38.78 14.85
C PRO A 45 -3.29 37.46 15.58
N GLU A 46 -4.45 37.37 16.24
CA GLU A 46 -4.86 36.13 16.91
C GLU A 46 -5.12 35.06 15.86
N THR A 47 -4.19 34.12 15.72
CA THR A 47 -4.33 32.96 14.86
C THR A 47 -4.95 31.79 15.63
N ASP A 48 -5.67 30.94 14.90
CA ASP A 48 -6.15 29.64 15.38
C ASP A 48 -5.50 28.54 14.53
N THR A 49 -5.59 27.28 14.98
CA THR A 49 -5.08 26.13 14.22
C THR A 49 -6.18 25.12 13.98
N THR A 50 -6.24 24.60 12.76
CA THR A 50 -7.05 23.41 12.42
C THR A 50 -6.19 22.44 11.61
N TYR A 51 -6.63 21.20 11.48
CA TYR A 51 -5.90 20.21 10.69
C TYR A 51 -6.70 19.75 9.48
N ALA A 52 -6.00 19.53 8.38
CA ALA A 52 -6.58 19.06 7.14
C ALA A 52 -5.80 17.88 6.58
N THR A 53 -6.50 16.96 5.91
CA THR A 53 -5.86 15.92 5.10
C THR A 53 -5.82 16.37 3.65
N LEU A 54 -4.61 16.45 3.09
CA LEU A 54 -4.37 16.81 1.70
C LEU A 54 -4.05 15.55 0.88
N ASP A 55 -4.79 15.36 -0.19
CA ASP A 55 -4.50 14.37 -1.23
C ASP A 55 -3.69 15.05 -2.33
N VAL A 56 -2.39 14.82 -2.33
CA VAL A 56 -1.42 15.36 -3.30
C VAL A 56 -1.46 14.58 -4.62
N GLY A 57 -1.96 13.33 -4.57
CA GLY A 57 -1.95 12.43 -5.72
C GLY A 57 -0.60 11.75 -5.90
N THR A 58 -0.27 11.35 -7.13
CA THR A 58 1.01 10.72 -7.45
C THR A 58 2.08 11.75 -7.75
N VAL A 59 3.27 11.54 -7.18
CA VAL A 59 4.43 12.42 -7.37
C VAL A 59 5.65 11.61 -7.75
N SER A 60 6.63 12.27 -8.37
CA SER A 60 7.90 11.65 -8.74
C SER A 60 8.75 11.32 -7.49
N PRO A 61 9.53 10.22 -7.49
CA PRO A 61 10.29 9.78 -6.31
C PRO A 61 11.19 10.86 -5.70
N TYR A 62 11.88 11.64 -6.53
CA TYR A 62 12.77 12.71 -6.04
C TYR A 62 12.04 13.85 -5.31
N VAL A 63 10.74 14.04 -5.55
CA VAL A 63 9.90 14.98 -4.79
C VAL A 63 9.45 14.34 -3.48
N VAL A 64 9.07 13.06 -3.49
CA VAL A 64 8.68 12.31 -2.29
C VAL A 64 9.78 12.34 -1.25
N ASP A 65 11.01 12.07 -1.67
CA ASP A 65 12.18 12.04 -0.78
C ASP A 65 12.54 13.42 -0.20
N ALA A 66 11.99 14.51 -0.75
CA ALA A 66 12.17 15.85 -0.25
C ALA A 66 11.04 16.32 0.67
N ILE A 67 9.90 15.62 0.71
CA ILE A 67 8.76 15.97 1.58
C ILE A 67 9.02 15.38 2.96
N GLU A 68 9.08 16.23 3.97
CA GLU A 68 9.35 15.86 5.35
C GLU A 68 8.25 16.34 6.30
N GLU A 69 8.05 15.61 7.40
CA GLU A 69 7.23 16.07 8.52
C GLU A 69 7.93 17.27 9.17
N GLY A 70 7.18 18.34 9.45
CA GLY A 70 7.71 19.60 9.93
C GLY A 70 7.97 20.64 8.83
N ASP A 71 7.91 20.27 7.55
CA ASP A 71 7.97 21.24 6.44
C ASP A 71 6.89 22.31 6.61
N THR A 72 7.26 23.57 6.35
CA THR A 72 6.38 24.73 6.49
C THR A 72 6.25 25.52 5.20
N TYR A 73 5.09 26.14 5.01
CA TYR A 73 4.82 27.06 3.92
C TYR A 73 3.95 28.22 4.40
N ASP A 74 4.51 29.43 4.35
CA ASP A 74 3.79 30.67 4.62
C ASP A 74 3.14 31.16 3.33
N SER A 75 1.80 31.08 3.27
CA SER A 75 1.04 31.56 2.10
C SER A 75 0.91 33.09 2.09
N ASP A 76 0.84 33.67 3.29
CA ASP A 76 0.81 35.11 3.56
C ASP A 76 1.32 35.37 4.98
N SER A 77 1.29 36.62 5.45
CA SER A 77 1.81 37.00 6.78
C SER A 77 1.03 36.40 7.97
N THR A 78 -0.09 35.74 7.71
CA THR A 78 -1.02 35.24 8.73
C THR A 78 -1.42 33.78 8.54
N SER A 79 -0.98 33.14 7.45
CA SER A 79 -1.38 31.80 7.06
C SER A 79 -0.16 30.90 6.88
N THR A 80 0.08 30.04 7.86
CA THR A 80 1.18 29.06 7.84
C THR A 80 0.61 27.65 7.75
N LEU A 81 1.10 26.88 6.79
CA LEU A 81 0.87 25.44 6.70
C LEU A 81 2.09 24.72 7.23
N ARG A 82 1.88 23.70 8.08
CA ARG A 82 2.94 22.78 8.53
C ARG A 82 2.53 21.35 8.24
N ILE A 83 3.38 20.57 7.59
CA ILE A 83 3.18 19.12 7.42
C ILE A 83 3.37 18.44 8.77
N THR A 84 2.38 17.69 9.23
CA THR A 84 2.42 17.00 10.53
C THR A 84 2.50 15.50 10.40
N ASP A 85 2.07 14.94 9.27
CA ASP A 85 2.15 13.50 8.99
C ASP A 85 2.22 13.27 7.47
N VAL A 86 3.02 12.29 7.05
CA VAL A 86 3.24 11.92 5.64
C VAL A 86 2.91 10.44 5.45
N HIS A 87 1.87 10.16 4.68
CA HIS A 87 1.50 8.80 4.31
C HIS A 87 1.76 8.53 2.83
N LEU A 88 2.58 7.51 2.58
CA LEU A 88 3.04 7.11 1.26
C LEU A 88 2.44 5.76 0.90
N THR A 89 2.01 5.60 -0.35
CA THR A 89 1.61 4.29 -0.88
C THR A 89 2.04 4.16 -2.35
N PRO A 90 2.39 2.97 -2.83
CA PRO A 90 2.69 2.75 -4.24
C PRO A 90 1.40 2.86 -5.07
N GLN A 91 1.49 3.48 -6.25
CA GLN A 91 0.40 3.53 -7.22
C GLN A 91 0.97 3.71 -8.64
N ASP A 92 0.70 2.74 -9.53
CA ASP A 92 1.03 2.80 -10.97
C ASP A 92 2.52 3.14 -11.26
N GLY A 93 3.44 2.58 -10.48
CA GLY A 93 4.88 2.85 -10.60
C GLY A 93 5.34 4.20 -10.05
N GLN A 94 4.43 4.98 -9.46
CA GLN A 94 4.71 6.22 -8.74
C GLN A 94 4.35 6.08 -7.26
N THR A 95 4.65 7.11 -6.48
CA THR A 95 4.24 7.19 -5.07
C THR A 95 3.06 8.13 -4.93
N ARG A 96 1.97 7.63 -4.37
CA ARG A 96 0.86 8.47 -3.91
C ARG A 96 1.17 9.04 -2.53
N VAL A 97 1.02 10.35 -2.41
CA VAL A 97 1.26 11.11 -1.18
C VAL A 97 -0.07 11.63 -0.62
N VAL A 98 -0.29 11.35 0.66
CA VAL A 98 -1.37 11.94 1.46
C VAL A 98 -0.74 12.58 2.69
N LEU A 99 -1.04 13.84 2.93
CA LEU A 99 -0.46 14.62 4.02
C LEU A 99 -1.53 14.92 5.07
N ARG A 100 -1.14 14.91 6.35
CA ARG A 100 -1.82 15.71 7.37
C ARG A 100 -1.07 17.01 7.51
N VAL A 101 -1.81 18.11 7.57
CA VAL A 101 -1.24 19.44 7.74
C VAL A 101 -1.94 20.18 8.85
N ALA A 102 -1.19 20.93 9.65
CA ALA A 102 -1.69 22.00 10.49
C ALA A 102 -1.83 23.26 9.64
N LEU A 103 -3.01 23.86 9.66
CA LEU A 103 -3.30 25.13 9.02
C LEU A 103 -3.49 26.17 10.13
N GLU A 104 -2.55 27.09 10.23
CA GLU A 104 -2.64 28.26 11.09
C GLU A 104 -3.20 29.43 10.27
N GLY A 105 -4.15 30.17 10.84
CA GLY A 105 -4.82 31.27 10.15
C GLY A 105 -5.73 32.10 11.04
N GLU A 106 -6.18 33.26 10.56
CA GLU A 106 -7.08 34.15 11.29
C GLU A 106 -8.51 33.58 11.40
N ARG A 107 -9.24 33.93 12.46
CA ARG A 107 -10.70 33.72 12.50
C ARG A 107 -11.43 34.78 11.69
N ASN A 108 -12.39 34.34 10.89
CA ASN A 108 -13.37 35.26 10.33
C ASN A 108 -14.42 35.71 11.37
N GLU A 109 -15.28 36.65 10.99
CA GLU A 109 -16.35 37.19 11.84
C GLU A 109 -17.34 36.12 12.37
N GLN A 110 -17.39 34.94 11.75
CA GLN A 110 -18.22 33.81 12.18
C GLN A 110 -17.47 32.82 13.08
N GLY A 111 -16.23 33.13 13.47
CA GLY A 111 -15.39 32.31 14.35
C GLY A 111 -14.71 31.12 13.66
N SER A 112 -14.79 31.01 12.34
CA SER A 112 -14.17 29.94 11.55
C SER A 112 -12.78 30.36 11.07
N LEU A 113 -11.82 29.43 11.14
CA LEU A 113 -10.46 29.63 10.64
C LEU A 113 -10.46 29.88 9.13
N THR A 114 -9.70 30.88 8.72
CA THR A 114 -9.42 31.26 7.33
C THR A 114 -7.94 31.04 7.06
N TYR A 115 -7.62 30.26 6.03
CA TYR A 115 -6.26 30.00 5.58
C TYR A 115 -6.10 30.51 4.15
N ALA A 116 -5.09 31.34 3.89
CA ALA A 116 -4.84 31.95 2.58
C ALA A 116 -6.12 32.56 1.97
N GLY A 117 -6.81 33.39 2.75
CA GLY A 117 -8.01 34.14 2.34
C GLY A 117 -9.32 33.36 2.22
N ALA A 118 -9.37 32.07 2.52
CA ALA A 118 -10.62 31.29 2.53
C ALA A 118 -10.67 30.20 3.60
N PRO A 119 -11.86 29.70 3.99
CA PRO A 119 -11.96 28.56 4.92
C PRO A 119 -11.41 27.27 4.30
N PRO A 120 -10.81 26.36 5.09
CA PRO A 120 -10.33 25.06 4.61
C PRO A 120 -11.53 24.12 4.39
N ARG A 121 -12.09 24.11 3.18
CA ARG A 121 -13.25 23.27 2.83
C ARG A 121 -12.83 22.09 1.97
N LEU A 122 -13.58 20.98 2.09
CA LEU A 122 -13.42 19.81 1.23
C LEU A 122 -13.41 20.20 -0.26
N GLY A 123 -12.47 19.63 -1.02
CA GLY A 123 -12.33 19.88 -2.45
C GLY A 123 -11.48 21.11 -2.81
N ARG A 124 -11.18 22.01 -1.86
CA ARG A 124 -10.23 23.10 -2.08
C ARG A 124 -8.82 22.55 -2.26
N THR A 125 -8.07 23.10 -3.20
CA THR A 125 -6.65 22.78 -3.39
C THR A 125 -5.78 23.82 -2.68
N LEU A 126 -4.75 23.36 -1.97
CA LEU A 126 -3.73 24.19 -1.35
C LEU A 126 -2.38 23.92 -2.03
N ASP A 127 -1.60 24.96 -2.24
CA ASP A 127 -0.22 24.87 -2.69
C ASP A 127 0.71 24.73 -1.48
N ILE A 128 1.81 23.99 -1.65
CA ILE A 128 2.92 23.90 -0.71
C ILE A 128 4.18 24.18 -1.52
N THR A 129 4.86 25.28 -1.21
CA THR A 129 6.09 25.69 -1.89
C THR A 129 7.20 25.83 -0.87
N THR A 130 8.23 25.01 -0.98
CA THR A 130 9.46 25.11 -0.19
C THR A 130 10.61 25.55 -1.10
N ASP A 131 11.82 25.68 -0.55
CA ASP A 131 13.04 25.87 -1.33
C ASP A 131 13.42 24.63 -2.16
N ARG A 132 12.87 23.45 -1.81
CA ARG A 132 13.22 22.15 -2.42
C ARG A 132 12.19 21.62 -3.40
N TYR A 133 10.91 21.90 -3.17
CA TYR A 133 9.82 21.35 -3.98
C TYR A 133 8.59 22.25 -4.02
N GLN A 134 7.73 21.97 -4.99
CA GLN A 134 6.40 22.55 -5.08
C GLN A 134 5.39 21.44 -5.41
N VAL A 135 4.35 21.34 -4.60
CA VAL A 135 3.23 20.40 -4.79
C VAL A 135 1.91 21.09 -4.50
N ASN A 136 0.81 20.50 -4.96
CA ASN A 136 -0.53 20.92 -4.61
C ASN A 136 -1.32 19.73 -4.04
N GLY A 137 -2.24 20.00 -3.12
CA GLY A 137 -3.03 18.96 -2.47
C GLY A 137 -4.48 19.37 -2.29
N GLN A 138 -5.40 18.48 -2.63
CA GLN A 138 -6.83 18.70 -2.43
C GLN A 138 -7.25 18.29 -1.02
N ILE A 139 -7.95 19.17 -0.30
CA ILE A 139 -8.51 18.88 1.02
C ILE A 139 -9.54 17.76 0.91
N ARG A 140 -9.30 16.66 1.62
CA ARG A 140 -10.17 15.47 1.71
C ARG A 140 -10.87 15.31 3.05
N ASP A 141 -10.31 15.91 4.09
CA ASP A 141 -10.83 15.87 5.45
C ASP A 141 -10.35 17.11 6.22
N VAL A 142 -11.12 17.52 7.23
CA VAL A 142 -10.78 18.61 8.15
C VAL A 142 -11.22 18.18 9.55
N GLY A 143 -10.35 18.32 10.54
CA GLY A 143 -10.64 17.95 11.92
C GLY A 143 -9.55 18.38 12.89
N ASP A 144 -9.59 17.81 14.09
CA ASP A 144 -8.74 18.27 15.21
C ASP A 144 -7.48 17.44 15.44
N SER A 145 -7.36 16.27 14.80
CA SER A 145 -6.19 15.38 14.93
C SER A 145 -4.98 15.92 14.15
N ASP A 146 -3.79 15.85 14.71
CA ASP A 146 -2.53 16.23 14.04
C ASP A 146 -1.91 15.10 13.20
N ALA A 147 -2.39 13.86 13.32
CA ALA A 147 -1.95 12.71 12.53
C ALA A 147 -3.07 12.12 11.65
N LEU A 148 -2.69 11.40 10.60
CA LEU A 148 -3.60 10.58 9.80
C LEU A 148 -4.03 9.35 10.61
N ALA A 149 -5.32 9.01 10.53
CA ALA A 149 -5.79 7.73 11.02
C ALA A 149 -5.28 6.61 10.08
N THR A 150 -4.26 5.88 10.53
CA THR A 150 -3.66 4.77 9.79
C THR A 150 -3.98 3.42 10.45
N GLU A 151 -3.99 2.37 9.65
CA GLU A 151 -4.28 1.01 10.11
C GLU A 151 -3.54 -0.01 9.25
N GLN A 152 -3.09 -1.09 9.90
CA GLN A 152 -2.50 -2.23 9.23
C GLN A 152 -3.58 -3.26 8.92
N GLN A 153 -3.66 -3.70 7.68
CA GLN A 153 -4.62 -4.70 7.23
C GLN A 153 -3.91 -5.87 6.57
N ARG A 154 -4.14 -7.07 7.10
CA ARG A 154 -3.71 -8.31 6.47
C ARG A 154 -4.59 -8.65 5.27
N VAL A 155 -3.96 -9.08 4.19
CA VAL A 155 -4.60 -9.44 2.93
C VAL A 155 -3.97 -10.71 2.37
N LEU A 156 -4.77 -11.52 1.67
CA LEU A 156 -4.29 -12.61 0.84
C LEU A 156 -4.28 -12.10 -0.60
N LEU A 157 -3.11 -12.12 -1.21
CA LEU A 157 -2.88 -11.67 -2.57
C LEU A 157 -2.66 -12.86 -3.49
N SER A 158 -3.14 -12.78 -4.73
CA SER A 158 -2.84 -13.72 -5.80
C SER A 158 -2.08 -13.01 -6.92
N SER A 159 -1.07 -13.67 -7.50
CA SER A 159 -0.36 -13.16 -8.67
C SER A 159 0.20 -14.29 -9.54
N GLN A 160 0.29 -14.06 -10.84
CA GLN A 160 1.03 -14.92 -11.77
C GLN A 160 2.28 -14.18 -12.21
N VAL A 161 3.44 -14.76 -11.92
CA VAL A 161 4.75 -14.17 -12.21
C VAL A 161 5.64 -15.21 -12.90
N ASP A 162 6.75 -14.77 -13.47
CA ASP A 162 7.76 -15.67 -13.99
C ASP A 162 8.50 -16.42 -12.86
N ALA A 163 9.16 -17.52 -13.20
CA ALA A 163 9.86 -18.34 -12.22
C ALA A 163 10.98 -17.61 -11.45
N GLY A 164 11.63 -16.60 -12.05
CA GLY A 164 12.67 -15.82 -11.39
C GLY A 164 12.08 -14.88 -10.34
N THR A 165 11.05 -14.12 -10.71
CA THR A 165 10.30 -13.29 -9.76
C THR A 165 9.73 -14.12 -8.62
N ALA A 166 9.16 -15.31 -8.91
CA ALA A 166 8.62 -16.21 -7.90
C ALA A 166 9.64 -16.65 -6.85
N GLN A 167 10.92 -16.76 -7.21
CA GLN A 167 12.02 -17.09 -6.29
C GLN A 167 12.50 -15.88 -5.49
N ALA A 168 12.35 -14.68 -6.03
CA ALA A 168 12.76 -13.44 -5.38
C ALA A 168 11.77 -12.97 -4.30
N VAL A 169 10.47 -13.29 -4.43
CA VAL A 169 9.48 -12.95 -3.39
C VAL A 169 9.66 -13.86 -2.17
N THR A 170 10.08 -13.29 -1.04
CA THR A 170 10.32 -14.06 0.19
C THR A 170 9.52 -13.55 1.39
N PRO A 171 9.13 -14.44 2.33
CA PRO A 171 8.59 -14.03 3.62
C PRO A 171 9.56 -13.10 4.36
N GLY A 172 9.06 -11.98 4.86
CA GLY A 172 9.85 -10.94 5.52
C GLY A 172 10.16 -9.72 4.66
N ASP A 173 9.98 -9.80 3.34
CA ASP A 173 10.21 -8.68 2.43
C ASP A 173 9.41 -7.44 2.84
N GLU A 174 10.07 -6.28 2.80
CA GLU A 174 9.47 -4.99 3.12
C GLU A 174 9.34 -4.12 1.88
N ILE A 175 8.15 -3.57 1.68
CA ILE A 175 7.90 -2.53 0.68
C ILE A 175 8.15 -1.20 1.39
N ARG A 176 9.20 -0.49 0.95
CA ARG A 176 9.64 0.76 1.57
C ARG A 176 9.55 1.93 0.59
N LEU A 177 9.02 3.06 1.06
CA LEU A 177 8.94 4.33 0.34
C LEU A 177 9.54 5.42 1.22
N SER A 178 10.61 6.09 0.77
CA SER A 178 11.33 7.13 1.54
C SER A 178 11.58 6.69 2.99
N ASP A 179 12.23 5.54 3.13
CA ASP A 179 12.53 4.81 4.37
C ASP A 179 11.34 4.29 5.21
N ARG A 180 10.10 4.56 4.83
CA ARG A 180 8.89 4.10 5.52
C ARG A 180 8.42 2.77 4.98
N THR A 181 8.22 1.78 5.85
CA THR A 181 7.65 0.48 5.47
C THR A 181 6.14 0.61 5.33
N VAL A 182 5.63 0.44 4.11
CA VAL A 182 4.21 0.61 3.77
C VAL A 182 3.49 -0.72 3.54
N ALA A 183 4.25 -1.79 3.30
CA ALA A 183 3.73 -3.14 3.34
C ALA A 183 4.82 -4.14 3.73
N ARG A 184 4.41 -5.32 4.21
CA ARG A 184 5.28 -6.45 4.53
C ARG A 184 4.70 -7.72 3.95
N ILE A 185 5.56 -8.55 3.36
CA ILE A 185 5.22 -9.91 2.99
C ILE A 185 5.36 -10.80 4.22
N ASN A 186 4.25 -11.40 4.67
CA ASN A 186 4.22 -12.26 5.86
C ASN A 186 4.52 -13.72 5.49
N ASN A 187 3.91 -14.21 4.41
CA ASN A 187 4.05 -15.59 3.96
C ASN A 187 3.84 -15.69 2.44
N VAL A 188 4.45 -16.69 1.81
CA VAL A 188 4.39 -16.92 0.36
C VAL A 188 4.20 -18.41 0.10
N THR A 189 3.23 -18.74 -0.73
CA THR A 189 3.07 -20.09 -1.30
C THR A 189 3.13 -20.00 -2.81
N THR A 190 3.98 -20.82 -3.42
CA THR A 190 4.26 -20.78 -4.85
C THR A 190 3.86 -22.09 -5.51
N TYR A 191 2.90 -22.04 -6.40
CA TYR A 191 2.42 -23.20 -7.15
C TYR A 191 2.94 -23.17 -8.59
N THR A 192 3.16 -24.35 -9.17
CA THR A 192 3.42 -24.48 -10.61
C THR A 192 2.14 -24.17 -11.39
N THR A 193 2.26 -23.88 -12.67
CA THR A 193 1.10 -23.71 -13.57
C THR A 193 1.24 -24.67 -14.75
N ASN A 194 0.26 -24.69 -15.64
CA ASN A 194 0.39 -25.42 -16.91
C ASN A 194 1.50 -24.84 -17.82
N ARG A 195 2.02 -23.64 -17.51
CA ARG A 195 3.20 -23.07 -18.17
C ARG A 195 4.42 -23.21 -17.28
N SER A 196 5.41 -23.98 -17.73
CA SER A 196 6.64 -24.25 -16.97
C SER A 196 7.46 -23.01 -16.61
N THR A 197 7.26 -21.88 -17.30
CA THR A 197 7.92 -20.59 -17.02
C THR A 197 7.15 -19.68 -16.08
N GLN A 198 5.89 -20.00 -15.77
CA GLN A 198 5.03 -19.19 -14.90
C GLN A 198 4.78 -19.90 -13.57
N ARG A 199 4.58 -19.09 -12.53
CA ARG A 199 4.23 -19.54 -11.18
C ARG A 199 3.03 -18.76 -10.68
N GLN A 200 2.16 -19.43 -9.96
CA GLN A 200 1.05 -18.82 -9.25
C GLN A 200 1.47 -18.61 -7.79
N LEU A 201 1.52 -17.35 -7.37
CA LEU A 201 1.82 -16.98 -6.00
C LEU A 201 0.54 -16.71 -5.24
N PHE A 202 0.51 -17.18 -4.00
CA PHE A 202 -0.37 -16.70 -2.95
C PHE A 202 0.50 -16.04 -1.89
N VAL A 203 0.21 -14.79 -1.58
CA VAL A 203 1.04 -13.98 -0.70
C VAL A 203 0.18 -13.40 0.40
N GLU A 204 0.45 -13.78 1.65
CA GLU A 204 -0.09 -13.05 2.78
C GLU A 204 0.76 -11.80 2.98
N ALA A 205 0.13 -10.63 2.93
CA ALA A 205 0.79 -9.36 3.15
C ALA A 205 0.06 -8.52 4.20
N THR A 206 0.81 -7.71 4.91
CA THR A 206 0.27 -6.64 5.76
C THR A 206 0.42 -5.32 5.02
N LEU A 207 -0.68 -4.63 4.74
CA LEU A 207 -0.69 -3.30 4.11
C LEU A 207 -0.92 -2.22 5.15
N ALA A 208 -0.10 -1.16 5.16
CA ALA A 208 -0.34 0.04 5.96
C ALA A 208 -1.16 1.04 5.14
N GLY A 209 -2.44 1.19 5.45
CA GLY A 209 -3.33 2.14 4.77
C GLY A 209 -3.72 3.31 5.66
N HIS A 210 -4.32 4.34 5.07
CA HIS A 210 -4.98 5.44 5.79
C HIS A 210 -6.49 5.35 5.66
N ARG A 211 -7.21 5.79 6.69
CA ARG A 211 -8.66 5.89 6.72
C ARG A 211 -9.09 7.18 6.03
N GLN A 212 -10.00 7.04 5.07
CA GLN A 212 -10.68 8.15 4.44
C GLN A 212 -12.17 7.82 4.35
N GLN A 213 -13.02 8.63 5.00
CA GLN A 213 -14.47 8.40 5.07
C GLN A 213 -14.79 6.95 5.54
N ASP A 214 -14.22 6.56 6.68
CA ASP A 214 -14.36 5.23 7.30
C ASP A 214 -13.88 4.03 6.47
N ARG A 215 -13.20 4.26 5.34
CA ARG A 215 -12.63 3.21 4.50
C ARG A 215 -11.12 3.27 4.50
N LEU A 216 -10.49 2.12 4.76
CA LEU A 216 -9.05 1.96 4.62
C LEU A 216 -8.67 2.01 3.15
N ARG A 217 -7.68 2.84 2.79
CA ARG A 217 -7.16 2.97 1.43
C ARG A 217 -5.67 2.68 1.35
N PHE A 218 -5.28 2.05 0.25
CA PHE A 218 -3.89 1.77 -0.13
C PHE A 218 -3.74 2.05 -1.63
N GLY A 219 -2.74 2.84 -2.04
CA GLY A 219 -2.54 3.20 -3.45
C GLY A 219 -3.74 3.94 -4.07
N GLY A 220 -4.42 4.78 -3.28
CA GLY A 220 -5.62 5.51 -3.72
C GLY A 220 -6.92 4.70 -3.71
N SER A 221 -6.84 3.38 -3.65
CA SER A 221 -8.01 2.49 -3.74
C SER A 221 -8.41 1.95 -2.37
N PRO A 222 -9.71 1.72 -2.10
CA PRO A 222 -10.14 1.03 -0.88
C PRO A 222 -9.59 -0.40 -0.82
N VAL A 223 -9.09 -0.83 0.34
CA VAL A 223 -8.61 -2.18 0.56
C VAL A 223 -9.81 -3.14 0.62
N ARG A 224 -10.07 -3.83 -0.49
CA ARG A 224 -11.19 -4.78 -0.63
C ARG A 224 -10.86 -5.89 -1.63
N ARG A 225 -11.59 -7.01 -1.56
CA ARG A 225 -11.48 -8.11 -2.52
C ARG A 225 -11.60 -7.62 -3.96
N GLY A 226 -10.78 -8.19 -4.83
CA GLY A 226 -10.73 -7.95 -6.26
C GLY A 226 -10.01 -6.67 -6.68
N GLN A 227 -9.48 -5.89 -5.73
CA GLN A 227 -8.61 -4.76 -6.07
C GLN A 227 -7.19 -5.23 -6.36
N SER A 228 -6.55 -4.55 -7.31
CA SER A 228 -5.13 -4.72 -7.58
C SER A 228 -4.30 -3.88 -6.61
N VAL A 229 -3.14 -4.40 -6.25
CA VAL A 229 -2.13 -3.74 -5.44
C VAL A 229 -0.77 -3.98 -6.10
N THR A 230 0.04 -2.95 -6.16
CA THR A 230 1.43 -3.01 -6.64
C THR A 230 2.36 -2.88 -5.44
N LEU A 231 3.26 -3.84 -5.27
CA LEU A 231 4.21 -3.92 -4.17
C LEU A 231 5.64 -3.90 -4.74
N PRO A 232 6.26 -2.72 -4.88
CA PRO A 232 7.62 -2.60 -5.39
C PRO A 232 8.66 -2.87 -4.31
N THR A 233 9.70 -3.62 -4.66
CA THR A 233 10.96 -3.75 -3.91
C THR A 233 12.12 -3.30 -4.81
N ASN A 234 13.35 -3.38 -4.31
CA ASN A 234 14.54 -3.12 -5.13
C ASN A 234 14.83 -4.26 -6.12
N GLU A 235 14.29 -5.46 -5.90
CA GLU A 235 14.58 -6.66 -6.69
C GLU A 235 13.46 -7.02 -7.65
N TYR A 236 12.21 -6.73 -7.29
CA TYR A 236 11.02 -7.06 -8.08
C TYR A 236 9.89 -6.06 -7.87
N THR A 237 8.88 -6.11 -8.75
CA THR A 237 7.59 -5.47 -8.50
C THR A 237 6.51 -6.53 -8.57
N LEU A 238 5.75 -6.68 -7.49
CA LEU A 238 4.66 -7.64 -7.41
C LEU A 238 3.33 -6.93 -7.66
N ASP A 239 2.76 -7.16 -8.84
CA ASP A 239 1.38 -6.78 -9.15
C ASP A 239 0.46 -7.94 -8.78
N ALA A 240 -0.43 -7.72 -7.81
CA ALA A 240 -1.27 -8.77 -7.26
C ALA A 240 -2.71 -8.32 -7.05
N ARG A 241 -3.63 -9.29 -6.96
CA ARG A 241 -5.04 -9.07 -6.69
C ARG A 241 -5.38 -9.50 -5.26
N ILE A 242 -6.14 -8.68 -4.53
CA ILE A 242 -6.64 -9.03 -3.20
C ILE A 242 -7.72 -10.11 -3.32
N GLU A 243 -7.47 -11.32 -2.84
CA GLU A 243 -8.45 -12.39 -2.73
C GLU A 243 -9.25 -12.32 -1.42
N GLN A 244 -8.59 -11.90 -0.34
CA GLN A 244 -9.20 -11.82 0.98
C GLN A 244 -8.65 -10.64 1.78
N VAL A 245 -9.53 -10.06 2.59
CA VAL A 245 -9.21 -9.05 3.62
C VAL A 245 -9.69 -9.63 4.94
N SER A 246 -8.76 -9.98 5.84
CA SER A 246 -9.08 -10.59 7.13
C SER A 246 -7.91 -10.39 8.09
N HIS A 247 -8.18 -10.33 9.39
CA HIS A 247 -7.14 -10.27 10.43
C HIS A 247 -6.54 -11.66 10.71
N ASP A 248 -7.32 -12.71 10.44
CA ASP A 248 -6.99 -14.12 10.70
C ASP A 248 -6.84 -14.87 9.37
N ILE A 249 -5.85 -14.48 8.57
CA ILE A 249 -5.47 -15.26 7.40
C ILE A 249 -4.57 -16.38 7.88
N ASP A 250 -5.02 -17.62 7.72
CA ASP A 250 -4.22 -18.82 7.93
C ASP A 250 -3.87 -19.39 6.56
N MET A 251 -2.61 -19.19 6.15
CA MET A 251 -2.13 -19.73 4.88
C MET A 251 -1.82 -21.23 4.92
N ASP A 252 -1.81 -21.86 6.09
CA ASP A 252 -1.45 -23.26 6.24
C ASP A 252 -2.70 -24.16 6.36
N ALA A 253 -3.85 -23.56 6.65
CA ALA A 253 -5.15 -24.22 6.67
C ALA A 253 -5.51 -24.82 5.30
N THR A 254 -5.23 -26.10 5.14
CA THR A 254 -5.53 -26.89 3.95
C THR A 254 -6.26 -28.18 4.31
N THR A 255 -6.97 -28.74 3.34
CA THR A 255 -7.66 -30.01 3.46
C THR A 255 -7.30 -30.90 2.28
N THR A 256 -7.02 -32.17 2.51
CA THR A 256 -6.75 -33.12 1.43
C THR A 256 -8.05 -33.78 0.99
N ARG A 257 -8.31 -33.80 -0.32
CA ARG A 257 -9.45 -34.52 -0.90
C ARG A 257 -9.01 -35.42 -2.03
N THR A 258 -9.57 -36.62 -2.07
CA THR A 258 -9.43 -37.52 -3.21
C THR A 258 -10.29 -37.02 -4.36
N VAL A 259 -9.71 -36.86 -5.54
CA VAL A 259 -10.33 -36.33 -6.75
C VAL A 259 -10.13 -37.33 -7.87
N THR A 260 -11.17 -37.58 -8.65
CA THR A 260 -11.09 -38.33 -9.89
C THR A 260 -10.98 -37.34 -11.05
N LEU A 261 -9.92 -37.46 -11.82
CA LEU A 261 -9.61 -36.64 -12.99
C LEU A 261 -9.69 -37.53 -14.23
N ARG A 262 -10.12 -36.96 -15.35
CA ARG A 262 -10.21 -37.66 -16.63
C ARG A 262 -9.52 -36.88 -17.73
N MET A 263 -8.81 -37.62 -18.58
CA MET A 263 -8.21 -37.14 -19.81
C MET A 263 -8.72 -37.97 -20.97
N GLU A 264 -9.07 -37.30 -22.05
CA GLU A 264 -9.59 -37.92 -23.27
C GLU A 264 -8.56 -37.75 -24.40
N GLU A 265 -8.55 -38.68 -25.35
CA GLU A 265 -7.68 -38.67 -26.53
C GLU A 265 -6.16 -38.58 -26.23
N VAL A 266 -5.71 -39.20 -25.13
CA VAL A 266 -4.32 -39.19 -24.71
C VAL A 266 -3.52 -40.19 -25.54
N ARG A 267 -2.37 -39.79 -26.09
CA ARG A 267 -1.47 -40.73 -26.78
C ARG A 267 -0.96 -41.80 -25.81
N GLU A 268 -0.91 -43.05 -26.24
CA GLU A 268 -0.50 -44.21 -25.43
C GLU A 268 0.83 -44.00 -24.70
N ASP A 269 1.86 -43.47 -25.37
CA ASP A 269 3.17 -43.19 -24.77
C ASP A 269 3.12 -42.14 -23.66
N PHE A 270 2.21 -41.18 -23.75
CA PHE A 270 1.97 -40.20 -22.67
C PHE A 270 1.12 -40.79 -21.54
N ALA A 271 0.12 -41.62 -21.87
CA ALA A 271 -0.71 -42.31 -20.88
C ALA A 271 0.13 -43.26 -20.01
N ASP A 272 1.05 -44.00 -20.61
CA ASP A 272 1.96 -44.93 -19.93
C ASP A 272 2.97 -44.19 -19.02
N ALA A 273 3.22 -42.91 -19.28
CA ALA A 273 4.11 -42.10 -18.45
C ALA A 273 3.46 -41.59 -17.15
N ILE A 274 2.15 -41.79 -16.96
CA ILE A 274 1.42 -41.38 -15.75
C ILE A 274 1.27 -42.60 -14.84
N GLU A 275 1.95 -42.60 -13.71
CA GLU A 275 2.01 -43.76 -12.81
C GLU A 275 1.50 -43.42 -11.39
N PRO A 276 0.88 -44.38 -10.69
CA PRO A 276 0.61 -44.25 -9.26
C PRO A 276 1.87 -43.96 -8.46
N GLY A 277 1.76 -43.10 -7.45
CA GLY A 277 2.87 -42.69 -6.59
C GLY A 277 3.55 -41.39 -7.02
N MET A 278 3.28 -40.90 -8.24
CA MET A 278 3.73 -39.59 -8.68
C MET A 278 3.16 -38.46 -7.81
N VAL A 279 3.95 -37.41 -7.61
CA VAL A 279 3.61 -36.30 -6.72
C VAL A 279 3.94 -34.96 -7.35
N GLU A 280 3.11 -33.96 -7.06
CA GLU A 280 3.47 -32.56 -7.20
C GLU A 280 3.86 -32.00 -5.83
N GLN A 281 4.95 -31.25 -5.77
CA GLN A 281 5.47 -30.65 -4.54
C GLN A 281 5.61 -29.14 -4.64
N THR A 282 5.37 -28.46 -3.53
CA THR A 282 5.66 -27.04 -3.32
C THR A 282 6.54 -26.93 -2.08
N GLY A 283 7.83 -26.63 -2.27
CA GLY A 283 8.83 -26.83 -1.22
C GLY A 283 8.83 -28.29 -0.76
N ASP A 284 8.74 -28.51 0.55
CA ASP A 284 8.68 -29.85 1.15
C ASP A 284 7.24 -30.42 1.23
N THR A 285 6.23 -29.65 0.78
CA THR A 285 4.82 -30.03 0.91
C THR A 285 4.32 -30.72 -0.36
N THR A 286 3.75 -31.91 -0.22
CA THR A 286 3.05 -32.60 -1.33
C THR A 286 1.68 -31.97 -1.54
N VAL A 287 1.48 -31.31 -2.69
CA VAL A 287 0.22 -30.65 -3.02
C VAL A 287 -0.71 -31.55 -3.84
N ALA A 288 -0.15 -32.50 -4.58
CA ALA A 288 -0.93 -33.55 -5.25
C ALA A 288 -0.19 -34.88 -5.17
N ARG A 289 -0.93 -35.98 -5.02
CA ARG A 289 -0.41 -37.34 -5.13
C ARG A 289 -1.33 -38.17 -5.99
N VAL A 290 -0.80 -38.77 -7.05
CA VAL A 290 -1.52 -39.77 -7.84
C VAL A 290 -1.56 -41.07 -7.04
N THR A 291 -2.75 -41.55 -6.72
CA THR A 291 -2.97 -42.78 -5.94
C THR A 291 -3.46 -43.94 -6.81
N GLY A 292 -4.06 -43.66 -7.96
CA GLY A 292 -4.47 -44.67 -8.94
C GLY A 292 -4.52 -44.09 -10.35
N VAL A 293 -4.25 -44.95 -11.34
CA VAL A 293 -4.34 -44.63 -12.77
C VAL A 293 -5.00 -45.82 -13.46
N GLU A 294 -6.04 -45.53 -14.24
CA GLU A 294 -6.73 -46.50 -15.09
C GLU A 294 -6.67 -45.99 -16.53
N THR A 295 -6.25 -46.85 -17.46
CA THR A 295 -6.05 -46.50 -18.87
C THR A 295 -6.84 -47.46 -19.75
N GLU A 296 -7.72 -46.93 -20.58
CA GLU A 296 -8.56 -47.68 -21.51
C GLU A 296 -8.36 -47.17 -22.95
N PRO A 297 -8.51 -48.01 -23.99
CA PRO A 297 -8.52 -47.50 -25.36
C PRO A 297 -9.65 -46.49 -25.59
N SER A 298 -9.35 -45.35 -26.21
CA SER A 298 -10.42 -44.44 -26.65
C SER A 298 -11.29 -45.11 -27.71
N LEU A 299 -12.56 -44.75 -27.84
CA LEU A 299 -13.45 -45.34 -28.84
C LEU A 299 -13.49 -44.49 -30.12
N ILE A 300 -13.48 -45.15 -31.28
CA ILE A 300 -13.71 -44.52 -32.59
C ILE A 300 -14.89 -45.17 -33.30
N ILE A 301 -15.64 -44.35 -34.03
CA ILE A 301 -16.74 -44.81 -34.89
C ILE A 301 -16.21 -44.97 -36.31
N THR A 302 -16.32 -46.19 -36.85
CA THR A 302 -15.90 -46.52 -38.22
C THR A 302 -17.11 -46.90 -39.07
N THR A 303 -17.06 -46.59 -40.36
CA THR A 303 -18.09 -46.98 -41.33
C THR A 303 -17.54 -48.04 -42.27
N GLY A 304 -18.18 -49.21 -42.31
CA GLY A 304 -17.82 -50.30 -43.22
C GLY A 304 -18.23 -50.01 -44.66
N GLU A 305 -17.67 -50.76 -45.61
CA GLU A 305 -17.97 -50.62 -47.06
C GLU A 305 -19.45 -50.88 -47.41
N ASN A 306 -20.19 -51.56 -46.53
CA ASN A 306 -21.63 -51.79 -46.62
C ASN A 306 -22.49 -50.72 -45.93
N GLY A 307 -21.88 -49.64 -45.44
CA GLY A 307 -22.55 -48.59 -44.67
C GLY A 307 -22.84 -48.93 -43.21
N SER A 308 -22.34 -50.06 -42.68
CA SER A 308 -22.51 -50.38 -41.25
C SER A 308 -21.66 -49.46 -40.36
N VAL A 309 -22.21 -49.08 -39.20
CA VAL A 309 -21.51 -48.27 -38.20
C VAL A 309 -20.98 -49.19 -37.11
N ASN A 310 -19.67 -49.18 -36.87
CA ASN A 310 -19.01 -50.00 -35.86
C ASN A 310 -18.26 -49.10 -34.87
N VAL A 311 -18.35 -49.42 -33.57
CA VAL A 311 -17.54 -48.80 -32.51
C VAL A 311 -16.35 -49.72 -32.24
N VAL A 312 -15.14 -49.21 -32.40
CA VAL A 312 -13.90 -49.97 -32.21
C VAL A 312 -12.90 -49.15 -31.40
N ASP A 313 -11.91 -49.83 -30.83
CA ASP A 313 -10.84 -49.19 -30.06
C ASP A 313 -9.93 -48.34 -30.97
N HIS A 314 -9.51 -47.19 -30.45
CA HIS A 314 -8.52 -46.34 -31.09
C HIS A 314 -7.15 -47.03 -31.00
N PRO A 315 -6.41 -47.17 -32.12
CA PRO A 315 -5.15 -47.92 -32.12
C PRO A 315 -4.01 -47.26 -31.32
N VAL A 316 -4.17 -46.02 -30.84
CA VAL A 316 -3.08 -45.23 -30.23
C VAL A 316 -3.56 -44.27 -29.15
N ASN A 317 -4.79 -43.77 -29.21
CA ASN A 317 -5.32 -42.89 -28.17
C ASN A 317 -5.98 -43.71 -27.05
N ARG A 318 -5.89 -43.16 -25.85
CA ARG A 318 -6.34 -43.73 -24.59
C ARG A 318 -7.21 -42.72 -23.85
N GLU A 319 -8.19 -43.23 -23.11
CA GLU A 319 -8.85 -42.51 -22.03
C GLU A 319 -8.10 -42.83 -20.73
N VAL A 320 -7.73 -41.80 -19.98
CA VAL A 320 -6.99 -41.96 -18.72
C VAL A 320 -7.81 -41.40 -17.58
N THR A 321 -8.11 -42.25 -16.59
CA THR A 321 -8.74 -41.88 -15.34
C THR A 321 -7.70 -41.90 -14.22
N ILE A 322 -7.50 -40.75 -13.59
CA ILE A 322 -6.52 -40.55 -12.52
C ILE A 322 -7.29 -40.34 -11.22
N THR A 323 -6.97 -41.15 -10.21
CA THR A 323 -7.36 -40.86 -8.83
C THR A 323 -6.19 -40.20 -8.11
N ALA A 324 -6.41 -39.00 -7.58
CA ALA A 324 -5.36 -38.23 -6.92
C ALA A 324 -5.85 -37.60 -5.62
N ASP A 325 -5.00 -37.56 -4.61
CA ASP A 325 -5.23 -36.78 -3.39
C ASP A 325 -4.66 -35.37 -3.61
N LEU A 326 -5.54 -34.37 -3.60
CA LEU A 326 -5.19 -32.97 -3.80
C LEU A 326 -5.28 -32.20 -2.48
N GLN A 327 -4.26 -31.41 -2.18
CA GLN A 327 -4.29 -30.44 -1.09
C GLN A 327 -5.07 -29.19 -1.55
N LEU A 328 -6.25 -29.01 -0.98
CA LEU A 328 -7.16 -27.92 -1.28
C LEU A 328 -7.14 -26.87 -0.19
N ARG A 329 -7.48 -25.64 -0.57
CA ARG A 329 -7.67 -24.52 0.35
C ARG A 329 -9.09 -24.00 0.26
N GLU A 330 -9.68 -23.68 1.40
CA GLU A 330 -10.93 -22.92 1.43
C GLU A 330 -10.62 -21.48 1.05
N MET A 331 -11.16 -21.03 -0.07
CA MET A 331 -11.15 -19.63 -0.47
C MET A 331 -12.55 -19.06 -0.35
N PRO A 332 -12.72 -17.72 -0.39
CA PRO A 332 -14.05 -17.14 -0.37
C PRO A 332 -14.97 -17.56 -1.54
N SER A 333 -14.39 -18.06 -2.64
CA SER A 333 -15.10 -18.64 -3.78
C SER A 333 -15.43 -20.13 -3.60
N GLY A 334 -15.00 -20.75 -2.50
CA GLY A 334 -15.10 -22.18 -2.21
C GLY A 334 -13.73 -22.86 -2.24
N LEU A 335 -13.74 -24.18 -2.24
CA LEU A 335 -12.52 -24.99 -2.32
C LEU A 335 -11.77 -24.74 -3.63
N ALA A 336 -10.47 -24.61 -3.50
CA ALA A 336 -9.58 -24.39 -4.61
C ALA A 336 -8.31 -25.21 -4.51
N PHE A 337 -7.81 -25.59 -5.69
CA PHE A 337 -6.51 -26.22 -5.88
C PHE A 337 -5.61 -25.22 -6.59
N LYS A 338 -4.47 -24.86 -5.99
CA LYS A 338 -3.49 -23.90 -6.55
C LYS A 338 -4.10 -22.55 -6.94
N GLY A 339 -5.22 -22.17 -6.32
CA GLY A 339 -5.95 -20.93 -6.59
C GLY A 339 -7.15 -21.06 -7.53
N ASP A 340 -7.27 -22.17 -8.25
CA ASP A 340 -8.40 -22.40 -9.13
C ASP A 340 -9.50 -23.16 -8.40
N GLN A 341 -10.73 -22.64 -8.47
CA GLN A 341 -11.88 -23.28 -7.86
C GLN A 341 -12.07 -24.69 -8.43
N ILE A 342 -12.11 -25.69 -7.54
CA ILE A 342 -12.27 -27.07 -7.94
C ILE A 342 -13.75 -27.49 -7.89
N ARG A 343 -14.26 -27.98 -9.01
CA ARG A 343 -15.64 -28.48 -9.15
C ARG A 343 -15.71 -29.49 -10.28
N GLN A 344 -16.76 -30.30 -10.32
CA GLN A 344 -16.98 -31.17 -11.47
C GLN A 344 -17.01 -30.35 -12.77
N GLY A 345 -16.23 -30.81 -13.75
CA GLY A 345 -16.03 -30.16 -15.05
C GLY A 345 -14.96 -29.06 -15.07
N SER A 346 -14.33 -28.70 -13.94
CA SER A 346 -13.16 -27.81 -13.96
C SER A 346 -11.92 -28.56 -14.42
N THR A 347 -10.97 -27.85 -15.03
CA THR A 347 -9.67 -28.41 -15.40
C THR A 347 -8.64 -28.17 -14.31
N VAL A 348 -7.77 -29.14 -14.07
CA VAL A 348 -6.66 -29.05 -13.12
C VAL A 348 -5.35 -29.42 -13.82
N ALA A 349 -4.29 -28.66 -13.53
CA ALA A 349 -2.94 -28.94 -13.99
C ALA A 349 -2.08 -29.52 -12.84
N LEU A 350 -1.54 -30.72 -13.05
CA LEU A 350 -0.63 -31.41 -12.15
C LEU A 350 0.78 -31.43 -12.75
N ASP A 351 1.77 -30.95 -12.01
CA ASP A 351 3.18 -31.10 -12.36
C ASP A 351 3.78 -32.29 -11.61
N LEU A 352 3.84 -33.44 -12.27
CA LEU A 352 4.29 -34.71 -11.69
C LEU A 352 5.82 -34.90 -11.83
N GLY A 353 6.55 -33.83 -12.14
CA GLY A 353 8.01 -33.81 -12.26
C GLY A 353 8.53 -34.26 -13.61
N THR A 354 8.13 -35.45 -14.08
CA THR A 354 8.50 -35.95 -15.42
C THR A 354 7.48 -35.57 -16.50
N VAL A 355 6.23 -35.39 -16.10
CA VAL A 355 5.11 -35.05 -16.98
C VAL A 355 4.23 -33.99 -16.32
N THR A 356 3.69 -33.07 -17.13
CA THR A 356 2.64 -32.14 -16.71
C THR A 356 1.32 -32.61 -17.31
N VAL A 357 0.34 -32.84 -16.45
CA VAL A 357 -0.98 -33.36 -16.81
C VAL A 357 -2.01 -32.27 -16.68
N GLU A 358 -2.84 -32.08 -17.71
CA GLU A 358 -4.04 -31.24 -17.67
C GLU A 358 -5.27 -32.14 -17.80
N ALA A 359 -6.11 -32.20 -16.77
CA ALA A 359 -7.21 -33.16 -16.69
C ALA A 359 -8.50 -32.53 -16.17
N THR A 360 -9.64 -33.07 -16.60
CA THR A 360 -10.97 -32.60 -16.18
C THR A 360 -11.40 -33.29 -14.90
N VAL A 361 -11.86 -32.54 -13.91
CA VAL A 361 -12.39 -33.06 -12.66
C VAL A 361 -13.73 -33.75 -12.92
N VAL A 362 -13.81 -35.04 -12.63
CA VAL A 362 -15.06 -35.83 -12.71
C VAL A 362 -15.77 -35.81 -11.37
N THR A 363 -15.03 -36.07 -10.29
CA THR A 363 -15.58 -36.16 -8.93
C THR A 363 -14.62 -35.55 -7.93
N VAL A 364 -15.14 -34.79 -6.97
CA VAL A 364 -14.40 -34.34 -5.78
C VAL A 364 -14.94 -35.11 -4.58
N GLY A 365 -14.09 -35.89 -3.92
CA GLY A 365 -14.41 -36.60 -2.69
C GLY A 365 -14.93 -35.67 -1.59
N ARG A 366 -15.69 -36.20 -0.64
CA ARG A 366 -16.22 -35.41 0.48
C ARG A 366 -15.22 -35.23 1.60
#